data_AF-A0A5P8KPF8-F1
#
_entry.id   AF-A0A5P8KPF8-F1
#
_cell.length_a   1.000
_cell.length_b   1.000
_cell.length_c   1.000
_cell.angle_alpha   90.00
_cell.angle_beta   90.00
_cell.angle_gamma   90.00
#
_symmetry.space_group_name_H-M   'P 1'
#
loop_
_entity.id
_entity.type
_entity.pdbx_description
1 polymer ?
#
loop_
_entity_poly.entity_id
_entity_poly.type
_entity_poly.pdbx_seq_one_letter_code
_entity_poly.pdbx_strand_id
1 'polypeptide(L)'
;MYFTINYTLILISIMISVAFYTILERKILSYIQIRKGPNKVGIMGIMQPFSDALKLFNKNLITSQNMNYILSYMTPAMSFFISMMIIPMLLYNNLSLYDNKHNILLFFILSSMAVYFILLVGWS
;
A
#
# COMPACT_ATOMS: atom_id res chain seq x y z
N MET A 1 1.14 -22.57 11.80
CA MET A 1 2.56 -22.14 11.90
C MET A 1 3.13 -21.82 10.53
N TYR A 2 3.22 -22.77 9.58
CA TYR A 2 3.76 -22.48 8.25
C TYR A 2 2.96 -21.44 7.46
N PHE A 3 1.62 -21.51 7.48
CA PHE A 3 0.78 -20.52 6.82
C PHE A 3 1.02 -19.09 7.35
N THR A 4 1.06 -18.91 8.66
CA THR A 4 1.28 -17.60 9.29
C THR A 4 2.66 -17.04 8.99
N ILE A 5 3.70 -17.88 8.97
CA ILE A 5 5.08 -17.48 8.62
C ILE A 5 5.16 -17.08 7.14
N ASN A 6 4.58 -17.88 6.24
CA ASN A 6 4.60 -17.56 4.82
C ASN A 6 3.81 -16.28 4.51
N TYR A 7 2.67 -16.08 5.19
CA TYR A 7 1.89 -14.86 5.06
C TYR A 7 2.66 -13.61 5.51
N THR A 8 3.31 -13.63 6.69
CA THR A 8 4.08 -12.47 7.16
C THR A 8 5.27 -12.16 6.27
N LEU A 9 5.97 -13.17 5.75
CA LEU A 9 7.07 -12.98 4.79
C LEU A 9 6.59 -12.30 3.50
N ILE A 10 5.45 -12.75 2.97
CA ILE A 10 4.86 -12.17 1.75
C ILE A 10 4.45 -10.72 2.00
N LEU A 11 3.79 -10.42 3.13
CA LEU A 11 3.43 -9.05 3.51
C LEU A 11 4.65 -8.12 3.56
N ILE A 12 5.73 -8.55 4.22
CA ILE A 12 6.96 -7.74 4.32
C ILE A 12 7.57 -7.51 2.93
N SER A 13 7.61 -8.54 2.07
CA SER A 13 8.16 -8.42 0.73
C SER A 13 7.39 -7.41 -0.13
N ILE A 14 6.06 -7.38 0.00
CA ILE A 14 5.19 -6.48 -0.79
C ILE A 14 5.31 -5.04 -0.29
N MET A 15 5.46 -4.82 1.02
CA MET A 15 5.73 -3.48 1.55
C MET A 15 6.99 -2.87 0.98
N ILE A 16 8.05 -3.68 0.93
CA ILE A 16 9.34 -3.25 0.41
C ILE A 16 9.22 -2.97 -1.10
N SER A 17 8.52 -3.82 -1.85
CA SER A 17 8.35 -3.63 -3.30
C SER A 17 7.56 -2.35 -3.62
N VAL A 18 6.48 -2.07 -2.88
CA VAL A 18 5.69 -0.83 -3.04
C VAL A 18 6.53 0.40 -2.75
N ALA A 19 7.36 0.38 -1.70
CA ALA A 19 8.25 1.49 -1.37
C ALA A 19 9.20 1.82 -2.53
N PHE A 20 9.82 0.82 -3.16
CA PHE A 20 10.70 1.02 -4.31
C PHE A 20 9.96 1.37 -5.60
N TYR A 21 8.73 0.87 -5.78
CA TYR A 21 7.88 1.21 -6.91
C TYR A 21 7.65 2.74 -7.01
N THR A 22 7.49 3.44 -5.87
CA THR A 22 7.36 4.91 -5.87
C THR A 22 8.59 5.65 -6.40
N ILE A 23 9.80 5.15 -6.15
CA ILE A 23 11.03 5.73 -6.70
C ILE A 23 11.09 5.49 -8.20
N LEU A 24 10.76 4.28 -8.62
CA LEU A 24 10.76 3.87 -10.02
C LEU A 24 9.82 4.77 -10.82
N GLU A 25 8.60 5.00 -10.33
CA GLU A 25 7.63 5.91 -10.94
C GLU A 25 8.21 7.33 -11.10
N ARG A 26 8.77 7.91 -10.03
CA ARG A 26 9.39 9.25 -10.08
C ARG A 26 10.55 9.33 -11.07
N LYS A 27 11.36 8.26 -11.17
CA LYS A 27 12.50 8.21 -12.12
C LYS A 27 12.01 8.09 -13.57
N ILE A 28 11.05 7.22 -13.86
CA ILE A 28 10.48 7.08 -15.21
C ILE A 28 9.87 8.39 -15.69
N LEU A 29 9.05 9.05 -14.86
CA LEU A 29 8.47 10.35 -15.19
C LEU A 29 9.54 11.41 -15.44
N SER A 30 10.63 11.40 -14.66
CA SER A 30 11.74 12.33 -14.83
C SER A 30 12.47 12.10 -16.16
N TYR A 31 12.68 10.85 -16.56
CA TYR A 31 13.34 10.51 -17.83
C TYR A 31 12.50 10.93 -19.04
N ILE A 32 11.17 10.73 -18.99
CA ILE A 32 10.25 11.20 -20.05
C ILE A 32 10.30 12.72 -20.19
N GLN A 33 10.39 13.43 -19.06
CA GLN A 33 10.40 14.90 -19.00
C GLN A 33 11.81 15.51 -19.17
N ILE A 34 12.84 14.73 -19.47
CA ILE A 34 14.24 15.19 -19.63
C ILE A 34 14.73 15.97 -18.40
N ARG A 35 14.30 15.55 -17.20
CA ARG A 35 14.81 16.09 -15.93
C ARG A 35 15.36 14.96 -15.07
N LYS A 36 16.30 15.28 -14.18
CA LYS A 36 16.81 14.29 -13.22
C LYS A 36 15.77 14.07 -12.13
N GLY A 37 15.42 12.80 -11.90
CA GLY A 37 14.62 12.37 -10.77
C GLY A 37 15.35 12.52 -9.43
N PRO A 38 14.81 11.96 -8.34
CA PRO A 38 15.44 12.03 -7.04
C PRO A 38 16.83 11.35 -7.07
N ASN A 39 17.89 12.15 -6.99
CA ASN A 39 19.28 11.68 -7.02
C ASN A 39 20.09 12.06 -5.77
N LYS A 40 19.56 12.90 -4.87
CA LYS A 40 20.30 13.47 -3.73
C LYS A 40 20.26 12.58 -2.46
N VAL A 41 19.17 11.86 -2.23
CA VAL A 41 18.99 11.09 -0.98
C VAL A 41 19.68 9.72 -1.10
N GLY A 42 20.88 9.61 -0.53
CA GLY A 42 21.73 8.41 -0.61
C GLY A 42 22.33 8.18 -2.00
N ILE A 43 22.73 6.95 -2.29
CA ILE A 43 23.28 6.57 -3.60
C ILE A 43 22.15 6.55 -4.63
N MET A 44 22.20 7.44 -5.63
CA MET A 44 21.24 7.52 -6.74
C MET A 44 19.75 7.60 -6.28
N GLY A 45 19.47 8.15 -5.10
CA GLY A 45 18.11 8.31 -4.59
C GLY A 45 17.45 7.06 -3.99
N ILE A 46 18.17 5.96 -3.77
CA ILE A 46 17.59 4.69 -3.28
C ILE A 46 16.93 4.85 -1.90
N MET A 47 17.48 5.74 -1.05
CA MET A 47 16.96 5.96 0.31
C MET A 47 15.78 6.95 0.38
N GLN A 48 15.27 7.42 -0.76
CA GLN A 48 14.14 8.36 -0.81
C GLN A 48 12.87 7.88 -0.07
N PRO A 49 12.35 6.65 -0.23
CA PRO A 49 11.08 6.25 0.38
C PRO A 49 11.19 6.19 1.90
N PHE A 50 12.36 5.84 2.43
CA PHE A 50 12.64 5.90 3.87
C PHE A 50 12.62 7.35 4.38
N SER A 51 13.22 8.29 3.63
CA SER A 51 13.18 9.71 4.00
C SER A 51 11.76 10.30 3.96
N ASP A 52 10.95 9.90 2.98
CA ASP A 52 9.55 10.35 2.85
C ASP A 52 8.70 9.77 4.00
N ALA A 53 8.93 8.51 4.40
CA ALA A 53 8.26 7.89 5.55
C ALA A 53 8.63 8.60 6.87
N LEU A 54 9.93 8.81 7.13
CA LEU A 54 10.38 9.52 8.34
C LEU A 54 9.82 10.95 8.41
N LYS A 55 9.71 11.63 7.27
CA LYS A 55 9.09 12.96 7.18
C LYS A 55 7.61 12.94 7.59
N LEU A 56 6.86 11.90 7.23
CA LEU A 56 5.46 11.75 7.62
C LEU A 56 5.32 11.41 9.11
N PHE A 57 6.20 10.57 9.68
CA PHE A 57 6.19 10.27 11.11
C PHE A 57 6.48 11.48 12.00
N ASN A 58 7.32 12.41 11.55
CA ASN A 58 7.64 13.62 12.30
C ASN A 58 6.60 14.75 12.15
N LYS A 59 5.58 14.57 11.30
CA LYS A 59 4.59 15.60 11.05
C LYS A 59 3.49 15.55 12.11
N ASN A 60 3.14 16.70 12.69
CA ASN A 60 1.99 16.79 13.58
C ASN A 60 0.71 16.47 12.82
N LEU A 61 -0.15 15.66 13.42
CA LEU A 61 -1.50 15.38 12.91
C LEU A 61 -2.36 16.63 13.12
N ILE A 62 -2.60 17.37 12.03
CA ILE A 62 -3.47 18.56 12.03
C ILE A 62 -4.86 18.09 11.66
N THR A 63 -5.80 18.24 12.59
CA THR A 63 -7.20 17.91 12.37
C THR A 63 -7.99 19.19 12.11
N SER A 64 -8.80 19.21 11.05
CA SER A 64 -9.71 20.32 10.78
C SER A 64 -10.88 20.32 11.77
N GLN A 65 -11.40 21.52 12.07
CA GLN A 65 -12.39 21.74 13.14
C GLN A 65 -13.74 21.02 12.91
N ASN A 66 -14.10 20.68 11.66
CA ASN A 66 -15.41 20.11 11.30
C ASN A 66 -15.36 18.66 10.77
N MET A 67 -14.29 17.88 11.02
CA MET A 67 -14.18 16.51 10.51
C MET A 67 -14.65 15.46 11.52
N ASN A 68 -15.11 14.31 11.01
CA ASN A 68 -15.35 13.16 11.86
C ASN A 68 -14.05 12.38 12.11
N TYR A 69 -13.45 12.60 13.28
CA TYR A 69 -12.19 11.98 13.70
C TYR A 69 -12.19 10.44 13.61
N ILE A 70 -13.30 9.77 13.93
CA ILE A 70 -13.34 8.31 13.95
C ILE A 70 -13.25 7.77 12.52
N LEU A 71 -14.04 8.35 11.61
CA LEU A 71 -14.05 7.94 10.21
C LEU A 71 -12.71 8.29 9.53
N SER A 72 -12.13 9.46 9.76
CA SER A 72 -10.91 9.89 9.08
C SER A 72 -9.67 9.05 9.44
N TYR A 73 -9.60 8.52 10.68
CA TYR A 73 -8.50 7.63 11.07
C TYR A 73 -8.76 6.15 10.74
N MET A 74 -10.00 5.66 10.85
CA MET A 74 -10.29 4.24 10.62
C MET A 74 -10.37 3.89 9.14
N THR A 75 -10.90 4.78 8.30
CA THR A 75 -11.17 4.46 6.89
C THR A 75 -9.90 4.19 6.07
N PRO A 76 -8.77 4.93 6.20
CA PRO A 76 -7.54 4.58 5.50
C PRO A 76 -6.98 3.23 5.94
N ALA A 77 -7.04 2.92 7.24
CA ALA A 77 -6.59 1.64 7.79
C ALA A 77 -7.40 0.46 7.23
N MET A 78 -8.73 0.62 7.11
CA MET A 78 -9.59 -0.41 6.52
C MET A 78 -9.36 -0.62 5.02
N SER A 79 -9.14 0.46 4.26
CA SER A 79 -8.82 0.36 2.82
C SER A 79 -7.54 -0.45 2.59
N PHE A 80 -6.54 -0.20 3.44
CA PHE A 80 -5.29 -0.90 3.44
C PHE A 80 -5.45 -2.37 3.86
N PHE A 81 -6.27 -2.65 4.87
CA PHE A 81 -6.56 -4.02 5.31
C PHE A 81 -7.15 -4.88 4.18
N ILE A 82 -8.06 -4.33 3.37
CA ILE A 82 -8.62 -5.06 2.21
C ILE A 82 -7.55 -5.40 1.19
N SER A 83 -6.65 -4.46 0.89
CA SER A 83 -5.54 -4.72 -0.03
C SER A 83 -4.66 -5.88 0.45
N MET A 84 -4.46 -6.00 1.76
CA MET A 84 -3.70 -7.10 2.36
C MET A 84 -4.42 -8.45 2.31
N MET A 85 -5.76 -8.44 2.38
CA MET A 85 -6.55 -9.67 2.27
C MET A 85 -6.59 -10.24 0.84
N ILE A 86 -6.39 -9.41 -0.17
CA ILE A 86 -6.35 -9.87 -1.58
C ILE A 86 -5.06 -10.64 -1.88
N ILE A 87 -3.95 -10.26 -1.25
CA ILE A 87 -2.61 -10.78 -1.56
C ILE A 87 -2.49 -12.32 -1.42
N PRO A 88 -2.97 -12.98 -0.35
CA PRO A 88 -2.88 -14.44 -0.20
C PRO A 88 -3.56 -15.25 -1.29
N MET A 89 -4.50 -14.63 -2.00
CA MET A 89 -5.28 -15.28 -3.05
C MET A 89 -4.53 -15.34 -4.38
N LEU A 90 -3.54 -14.47 -4.58
CA LEU A 90 -2.75 -14.44 -5.79
C LEU A 90 -1.82 -15.66 -5.83
N LEU A 91 -1.70 -16.28 -7.00
CA LEU A 91 -0.78 -17.40 -7.20
C LEU A 91 0.68 -16.91 -7.14
N TYR A 92 1.47 -17.57 -6.31
CA TYR A 92 2.91 -17.42 -6.29
C TYR A 92 3.58 -18.74 -6.71
N ASN A 93 4.27 -18.75 -7.85
CA ASN A 93 4.99 -19.92 -8.36
C ASN A 93 4.17 -21.23 -8.30
N ASN A 94 2.93 -21.17 -8.81
CA ASN A 94 1.93 -22.25 -8.89
C ASN A 94 1.21 -22.64 -7.58
N LEU A 95 1.47 -21.98 -6.46
CA LEU A 95 0.76 -22.20 -5.21
C LEU A 95 0.19 -20.89 -4.67
N SER A 96 -1.10 -20.86 -4.35
CA SER A 96 -1.68 -19.80 -3.54
C SER A 96 -1.47 -20.10 -2.06
N LEU A 97 -1.26 -19.08 -1.24
CA LEU A 97 -1.23 -19.22 0.22
C LEU A 97 -2.57 -19.77 0.73
N TYR A 98 -3.65 -19.22 0.19
CA TYR A 98 -5.01 -19.58 0.53
C TYR A 98 -5.73 -20.03 -0.75
N ASP A 99 -6.06 -21.32 -0.81
CA ASP A 99 -6.77 -21.89 -1.94
C ASP A 99 -8.24 -22.15 -1.59
N ASN A 100 -9.12 -21.25 -2.04
CA ASN A 100 -10.55 -21.48 -2.03
C ASN A 100 -11.05 -21.88 -3.42
N LYS A 101 -12.02 -22.80 -3.45
CA LYS A 101 -12.73 -23.22 -4.67
C LYS A 101 -13.29 -22.05 -5.49
N HIS A 102 -13.59 -20.91 -4.86
CA HIS A 102 -14.12 -19.70 -5.48
C HIS A 102 -13.20 -18.48 -5.30
N ASN A 103 -11.88 -18.65 -5.51
CA ASN A 103 -10.91 -17.55 -5.41
C ASN A 103 -11.28 -16.32 -6.26
N ILE A 104 -11.77 -16.52 -7.49
CA ILE A 104 -12.14 -15.41 -8.37
C ILE A 104 -13.35 -14.63 -7.82
N LEU A 105 -14.36 -15.33 -7.29
CA LEU A 105 -15.53 -14.68 -6.69
C LEU A 105 -15.12 -13.84 -5.48
N LEU A 106 -14.26 -14.39 -4.61
CA LEU A 106 -13.83 -13.72 -3.40
C LEU A 106 -12.95 -12.49 -3.74
N PHE A 107 -12.14 -12.54 -4.80
CA PHE A 107 -11.46 -11.37 -5.33
C PHE A 107 -12.45 -10.26 -5.74
N PHE A 108 -13.54 -10.60 -6.44
CA PHE A 108 -14.57 -9.61 -6.81
C PHE A 108 -15.25 -9.01 -5.58
N ILE A 109 -15.61 -9.83 -4.59
CA ILE A 109 -16.24 -9.35 -3.35
C ILE A 109 -15.32 -8.36 -2.63
N LEU A 110 -14.05 -8.73 -2.40
CA LEU A 110 -13.08 -7.85 -1.74
C LEU A 110 -12.83 -6.56 -2.53
N SER A 111 -12.72 -6.64 -3.86
CA SER A 111 -12.53 -5.45 -4.71
C SER A 111 -13.73 -4.49 -4.65
N SER A 112 -14.96 -5.02 -4.60
CA SER A 112 -16.17 -4.21 -4.45
C SER A 112 -16.25 -3.55 -3.07
N MET A 113 -15.78 -4.24 -2.03
CA MET A 113 -15.73 -3.70 -0.67
C MET A 113 -14.77 -2.50 -0.56
N ALA A 114 -13.66 -2.51 -1.30
CA ALA A 114 -12.68 -1.42 -1.28
C ALA A 114 -13.29 -0.05 -1.66
N VAL A 115 -14.28 -0.03 -2.55
CA VAL A 115 -14.96 1.19 -3.01
C VAL A 115 -15.68 1.91 -1.87
N TYR A 116 -16.28 1.16 -0.94
CA TYR A 116 -16.98 1.76 0.20
C TYR A 116 -16.04 2.53 1.12
N PHE A 117 -14.82 2.01 1.36
CA PHE A 117 -13.85 2.73 2.19
C PHE A 117 -13.36 4.00 1.53
N ILE A 118 -13.21 4.01 0.20
CA ILE A 118 -12.86 5.23 -0.55
C ILE A 118 -13.97 6.29 -0.44
N LEU A 119 -15.24 5.88 -0.54
CA LEU A 119 -16.37 6.80 -0.36
C LEU A 119 -16.43 7.36 1.07
N LEU A 120 -16.17 6.53 2.08
CA LEU A 120 -16.17 6.95 3.48
C LEU A 120 -15.04 7.95 3.79
N VAL A 121 -13.86 7.82 3.17
CA VAL A 121 -12.78 8.83 3.28
C VAL A 121 -13.24 10.19 2.76
N GLY A 122 -14.04 10.22 1.69
CA GLY A 122 -14.56 11.48 1.14
C GLY A 122 -15.65 12.15 2.00
N TRP A 123 -16.32 11.38 2.87
CA TRP A 123 -17.40 11.86 3.74
C TRP A 123 -16.95 12.24 5.16
N SER A 124 -15.72 11.86 5.56
CA SER A 124 -15.16 12.09 6.91
C SER A 124 -14.49 13.45 7.07
#